data_AF-A0A497H9C0-F1
#
_entry.id   AF-A0A497H9C0-F1
#
_cell.length_a   1.000
_cell.length_b   1.000
_cell.length_c   1.000
_cell.angle_alpha   90.00
_cell.angle_beta   90.00
_cell.angle_gamma   90.00
#
_symmetry.space_group_name_H-M   'P 1'
#
loop_
_entity.id
_entity.type
_entity.pdbx_description
1 polymer ?
#
loop_
_entity_poly.entity_id
_entity_poly.type
_entity_poly.pdbx_seq_one_letter_code
_entity_poly.pdbx_strand_id
1 'polypeptide(L)'
;MDITTPNSNIKIDDYKSYSNQIQTTIFFNNQPYLYSTNLTQNRLVGGERENWKIILEEISQRHIEYHNPNGKDMGDLRYVIKKVNRFNCPLTLNPQESTFLDVGVWAYFHKRLSISTIEKRLRYARFMEKHPIPVDFKNPNYENFRRHMDYREEIEQASPHALIHEWKTMRMFLEAYGIPIWPYKPPYAPKHQRRILPFPDTVKQFFYHRYSKDEYENALYQYLFYHSFMIGWRVPSEIIEMTIDDVFIDSQGRGTITITETKKHRQKRTILPEKYILSSQSHKSLKNWIDHWRPKVENQHSGNSLYLQPDGKPFTVRHLGHKLSLHGKKIWPHFRPYDMRHWCAVARLIETKIQMGYFEPMTVKNWLGHEELKTTENYIHYAEMYYNQYKHSWIHHALRSHKNGGGKHEGLQNKAQGRNQRFLATLPGFSPYRQSGPAEI
;
A
#
# COMPACT_ATOMS: atom_id res chain seq x y z
N MET A 1 -61.96 19.72 26.18
CA MET A 1 -61.87 20.44 24.89
C MET A 1 -61.24 19.47 23.93
N ASP A 2 -62.12 18.76 23.23
CA ASP A 2 -61.80 17.70 22.29
C ASP A 2 -61.27 18.27 20.99
N ILE A 3 -60.28 17.59 20.42
CA ILE A 3 -59.83 17.80 19.05
C ILE A 3 -60.01 16.47 18.34
N THR A 4 -61.01 16.40 17.47
CA THR A 4 -61.19 15.34 16.47
C THR A 4 -61.46 15.95 15.09
N THR A 5 -60.54 15.60 14.20
CA THR A 5 -60.44 15.61 12.70
C THR A 5 -61.69 15.80 11.84
N PRO A 6 -61.52 16.15 10.54
CA PRO A 6 -61.63 15.08 9.53
C PRO A 6 -60.72 15.17 8.27
N ASN A 7 -60.37 13.97 7.79
CA ASN A 7 -60.35 13.48 6.40
C ASN A 7 -59.40 14.06 5.33
N SER A 8 -58.44 13.22 4.91
CA SER A 8 -57.83 13.27 3.58
C SER A 8 -58.24 12.04 2.76
N ASN A 9 -59.17 12.25 1.82
CA ASN A 9 -59.48 11.35 0.70
C ASN A 9 -59.18 12.14 -0.58
N ILE A 10 -58.08 11.85 -1.29
CA ILE A 10 -57.95 12.13 -2.73
C ILE A 10 -57.15 10.99 -3.39
N LYS A 11 -57.81 10.32 -4.34
CA LYS A 11 -57.23 9.40 -5.32
C LYS A 11 -56.72 10.20 -6.53
N ILE A 12 -55.53 9.78 -6.99
CA ILE A 12 -55.09 9.47 -8.38
C ILE A 12 -55.50 10.45 -9.49
N ASP A 13 -54.50 11.05 -10.18
CA ASP A 13 -54.35 10.91 -11.65
C ASP A 13 -52.96 11.37 -12.16
N ASP A 14 -52.43 10.56 -13.08
CA ASP A 14 -51.47 10.81 -14.15
C ASP A 14 -50.07 11.41 -13.87
N TYR A 15 -49.05 10.56 -13.92
CA TYR A 15 -47.68 10.97 -14.29
C TYR A 15 -47.18 10.19 -15.52
N LYS A 16 -47.01 10.94 -16.60
CA LYS A 16 -46.55 10.51 -17.93
C LYS A 16 -45.04 10.21 -17.96
N SER A 17 -44.71 9.13 -18.67
CA SER A 17 -43.39 8.74 -19.15
C SER A 17 -42.84 9.76 -20.16
N TYR A 18 -41.59 10.22 -19.96
CA TYR A 18 -40.85 10.95 -20.97
C TYR A 18 -39.66 10.14 -21.48
N SER A 19 -39.83 9.59 -22.67
CA SER A 19 -38.78 9.19 -23.61
C SER A 19 -38.46 10.37 -24.53
N ASN A 20 -37.19 10.76 -24.65
CA ASN A 20 -36.76 11.69 -25.69
C ASN A 20 -35.80 10.96 -26.65
N GLN A 21 -36.30 10.64 -27.83
CA GLN A 21 -35.53 10.51 -29.06
C GLN A 21 -35.76 11.78 -29.88
N ILE A 22 -34.73 12.26 -30.61
CA ILE A 22 -34.72 12.45 -32.08
C ILE A 22 -33.51 13.30 -32.53
N GLN A 23 -32.72 12.67 -33.44
CA GLN A 23 -32.00 13.15 -34.64
C GLN A 23 -30.93 14.28 -34.51
N THR A 24 -29.85 14.34 -35.32
CA THR A 24 -29.75 14.11 -36.78
C THR A 24 -28.28 13.91 -37.26
N THR A 25 -28.14 13.15 -38.36
CA THR A 25 -27.16 13.19 -39.49
C THR A 25 -25.67 12.81 -39.31
N ILE A 26 -25.17 11.89 -40.15
CA ILE A 26 -24.08 12.09 -41.15
C ILE A 26 -24.05 10.93 -42.19
N PHE A 27 -24.25 11.35 -43.44
CA PHE A 27 -23.93 10.82 -44.79
C PHE A 27 -23.48 9.38 -45.05
N PHE A 28 -24.25 8.71 -45.92
CA PHE A 28 -23.84 7.59 -46.79
C PHE A 28 -23.21 8.14 -48.08
N ASN A 29 -22.09 7.54 -48.51
CA ASN A 29 -21.64 7.58 -49.90
C ASN A 29 -21.57 6.15 -50.42
N ASN A 30 -22.55 5.79 -51.26
CA ASN A 30 -22.53 4.62 -52.14
C ASN A 30 -21.83 5.01 -53.45
N GLN A 31 -20.93 4.16 -53.96
CA GLN A 31 -21.03 3.69 -55.35
C GLN A 31 -20.42 2.28 -55.49
N PRO A 32 -20.94 1.45 -56.43
CA PRO A 32 -20.90 -0.01 -56.42
C PRO A 32 -19.86 -0.56 -57.41
N TYR A 33 -19.33 -1.77 -57.21
CA TYR A 33 -18.96 -2.64 -58.36
C TYR A 33 -18.96 -4.15 -58.01
N LEU A 34 -19.82 -4.85 -58.76
CA LEU A 34 -19.68 -6.18 -59.38
C LEU A 34 -19.56 -7.44 -58.51
N TYR A 35 -20.67 -8.17 -58.44
CA TYR A 35 -20.70 -9.61 -58.16
C TYR A 35 -20.01 -10.37 -59.31
N SER A 36 -19.04 -11.21 -58.96
CA SER A 36 -18.69 -12.39 -59.75
C SER A 36 -18.90 -13.63 -58.89
N THR A 37 -19.93 -14.39 -59.24
CA THR A 37 -20.18 -15.74 -58.75
C THR A 37 -19.21 -16.69 -59.45
N ASN A 38 -18.30 -17.30 -58.71
CA ASN A 38 -17.75 -18.60 -59.10
C ASN A 38 -17.51 -19.48 -57.87
N LEU A 39 -18.35 -20.49 -57.78
CA LEU A 39 -18.18 -21.67 -56.93
C LEU A 39 -16.87 -22.36 -57.30
N THR A 40 -15.93 -22.44 -56.36
CA THR A 40 -15.00 -23.57 -56.28
C THR A 40 -14.68 -23.83 -54.81
N GLN A 41 -14.97 -25.06 -54.38
CA GLN A 41 -14.61 -25.61 -53.09
C GLN A 41 -13.12 -25.40 -52.83
N ASN A 42 -12.76 -24.51 -51.91
CA ASN A 42 -11.42 -24.48 -51.35
C ASN A 42 -11.51 -24.63 -49.84
N ARG A 43 -10.91 -25.73 -49.37
CA ARG A 43 -10.65 -26.05 -47.96
C ARG A 43 -10.27 -24.78 -47.19
N LEU A 44 -10.96 -24.55 -46.07
CA LEU A 44 -10.46 -23.67 -45.01
C LEU A 44 -9.21 -24.32 -44.41
N VAL A 45 -8.06 -24.10 -45.03
CA VAL A 45 -6.76 -24.48 -44.50
C VAL A 45 -6.48 -23.55 -43.33
N GLY A 46 -6.32 -24.14 -42.14
CA GLY A 46 -5.98 -23.41 -40.93
C GLY A 46 -4.68 -22.66 -41.08
N GLY A 47 -4.69 -21.39 -40.68
CA GLY A 47 -3.51 -20.55 -40.54
C GLY A 47 -3.65 -19.71 -39.28
N GLU A 48 -2.53 -19.49 -38.58
CA GLU A 48 -2.34 -18.60 -37.42
C GLU A 48 -2.50 -19.17 -36.00
N ARG A 49 -2.49 -20.50 -35.80
CA ARG A 49 -2.25 -21.09 -34.46
C ARG A 49 -0.77 -21.19 -34.07
N GLU A 50 0.16 -21.03 -35.00
CA GLU A 50 1.58 -21.37 -34.81
C GLU A 50 2.50 -20.17 -34.51
N ASN A 51 2.13 -18.94 -34.89
CA ASN A 51 3.08 -17.80 -34.84
C ASN A 51 3.46 -17.30 -33.43
N TRP A 52 2.62 -17.53 -32.41
CA TRP A 52 2.94 -17.11 -31.04
C TRP A 52 3.80 -18.13 -30.27
N LYS A 53 3.64 -19.44 -30.57
CA LYS A 53 4.53 -20.49 -30.06
C LYS A 53 5.94 -20.32 -30.61
N ILE A 54 6.07 -19.91 -31.87
CA ILE A 54 7.36 -19.60 -32.50
C ILE A 54 8.07 -18.43 -31.78
N ILE A 55 7.36 -17.37 -31.41
CA ILE A 55 7.95 -16.25 -30.63
C ILE A 55 8.40 -16.70 -29.24
N LEU A 56 7.65 -17.60 -28.59
CA LEU A 56 8.04 -18.18 -27.28
C LEU A 56 9.17 -19.21 -27.40
N GLU A 57 9.20 -19.99 -28.48
CA GLU A 57 10.27 -20.94 -28.79
C GLU A 57 11.58 -20.21 -29.13
N GLU A 58 11.53 -19.13 -29.92
CA GLU A 58 12.68 -18.24 -30.18
C GLU A 58 13.23 -17.62 -28.88
N ILE A 59 12.36 -17.32 -27.91
CA ILE A 59 12.75 -16.84 -26.58
C ILE A 59 13.36 -17.98 -25.74
N SER A 60 12.83 -19.21 -25.86
CA SER A 60 13.36 -20.39 -25.16
C SER A 60 14.75 -20.79 -25.67
N GLN A 61 15.00 -20.68 -26.98
CA GLN A 61 16.25 -21.04 -27.66
C GLN A 61 17.40 -20.06 -27.39
N ARG A 62 17.10 -18.83 -26.95
CA ARG A 62 18.12 -17.85 -26.52
C ARG A 62 18.51 -17.99 -25.04
N HIS A 63 18.35 -19.18 -24.46
CA HIS A 63 18.83 -19.51 -23.12
C HIS A 63 20.36 -19.37 -23.05
N ILE A 64 20.83 -18.18 -22.66
CA ILE A 64 22.12 -18.05 -21.98
C ILE A 64 21.92 -18.70 -20.61
N GLU A 65 22.71 -19.73 -20.32
CA GLU A 65 22.80 -20.36 -19.02
C GLU A 65 23.20 -19.32 -17.96
N TYR A 66 22.21 -18.73 -17.30
CA TYR A 66 22.39 -18.09 -16.01
C TYR A 66 21.62 -18.90 -14.96
N HIS A 67 22.38 -19.71 -14.23
CA HIS A 67 21.94 -20.37 -13.00
C HIS A 67 21.80 -19.32 -11.89
N ASN A 68 20.57 -18.95 -11.57
CA ASN A 68 20.26 -18.33 -10.29
C ASN A 68 18.86 -18.80 -9.82
N PRO A 69 18.76 -19.59 -8.74
CA PRO A 69 17.56 -20.35 -8.41
C PRO A 69 16.36 -19.52 -7.90
N ASN A 70 16.38 -18.18 -7.94
CA ASN A 70 15.40 -17.34 -7.24
C ASN A 70 14.85 -16.09 -8.00
N GLY A 71 14.63 -16.10 -9.33
CA GLY A 71 13.97 -14.92 -9.93
C GLY A 71 13.80 -14.72 -11.45
N LYS A 72 13.90 -15.73 -12.33
CA LYS A 72 13.91 -15.53 -13.79
C LYS A 72 12.72 -14.73 -14.37
N ASP A 73 11.45 -15.08 -14.09
CA ASP A 73 10.30 -14.52 -14.83
C ASP A 73 9.92 -13.05 -14.54
N MET A 74 10.53 -12.39 -13.53
CA MET A 74 10.18 -10.98 -13.23
C MET A 74 10.72 -10.01 -14.29
N GLY A 75 11.84 -10.35 -14.94
CA GLY A 75 12.33 -9.62 -16.13
C GLY A 75 11.46 -9.91 -17.36
N ASP A 76 11.01 -11.15 -17.49
CA ASP A 76 10.37 -11.66 -18.70
C ASP A 76 8.94 -11.10 -18.88
N LEU A 77 8.15 -10.96 -17.82
CA LEU A 77 6.79 -10.41 -17.93
C LEU A 77 6.77 -8.99 -18.49
N ARG A 78 7.65 -8.11 -18.00
CA ARG A 78 7.76 -6.72 -18.50
C ARG A 78 8.23 -6.68 -19.95
N TYR A 79 9.15 -7.57 -20.30
CA TYR A 79 9.68 -7.66 -21.65
C TYR A 79 8.60 -8.13 -22.63
N VAL A 80 7.87 -9.20 -22.30
CA VAL A 80 6.82 -9.79 -23.13
C VAL A 80 5.64 -8.82 -23.30
N ILE A 81 5.17 -8.18 -22.22
CA ILE A 81 4.06 -7.21 -22.30
C ILE A 81 4.36 -6.07 -23.28
N LYS A 82 5.61 -5.62 -23.40
CA LYS A 82 5.99 -4.55 -24.34
C LYS A 82 5.91 -4.99 -25.81
N LYS A 83 5.93 -6.28 -26.09
CA LYS A 83 6.00 -6.86 -27.42
C LYS A 83 4.68 -7.48 -27.89
N VAL A 84 3.75 -7.72 -26.97
CA VAL A 84 2.47 -8.37 -27.24
C VAL A 84 1.35 -7.33 -27.28
N ASN A 85 0.44 -7.46 -28.25
CA ASN A 85 -0.77 -6.66 -28.32
C ASN A 85 -1.92 -7.38 -27.58
N ARG A 86 -2.77 -6.62 -26.88
CA ARG A 86 -4.00 -7.12 -26.25
C ARG A 86 -4.88 -7.92 -27.21
N PHE A 87 -5.00 -7.49 -28.47
CA PHE A 87 -5.82 -8.19 -29.47
C PHE A 87 -5.29 -9.59 -29.79
N ASN A 88 -4.00 -9.85 -29.55
CA ASN A 88 -3.37 -11.13 -29.84
C ASN A 88 -3.39 -12.06 -28.61
N CYS A 89 -3.92 -11.61 -27.46
CA CYS A 89 -4.03 -12.42 -26.26
C CYS A 89 -5.41 -13.11 -26.22
N PRO A 90 -5.48 -14.45 -26.24
CA PRO A 90 -6.77 -15.15 -26.30
C PRO A 90 -7.60 -14.86 -25.05
N LEU A 91 -8.93 -14.91 -25.20
CA LEU A 91 -9.88 -14.63 -24.11
C LEU A 91 -9.81 -15.70 -23.02
N THR A 92 -9.55 -16.95 -23.41
CA THR A 92 -9.37 -18.10 -22.51
C THR A 92 -8.09 -18.83 -22.89
N LEU A 93 -7.40 -19.33 -21.87
CA LEU A 93 -6.16 -20.09 -22.00
C LEU A 93 -6.45 -21.59 -21.81
N ASN A 94 -5.73 -22.46 -22.53
CA ASN A 94 -5.77 -23.91 -22.28
C ASN A 94 -4.88 -24.25 -21.08
N PRO A 95 -5.41 -24.77 -19.95
CA PRO A 95 -4.61 -25.11 -18.78
C PRO A 95 -3.40 -26.00 -19.09
N GLN A 96 -3.57 -27.00 -19.95
CA GLN A 96 -2.55 -28.00 -20.26
C GLN A 96 -1.34 -27.38 -20.98
N GLU A 97 -1.58 -26.43 -21.87
CA GLU A 97 -0.55 -25.81 -22.70
C GLU A 97 0.04 -24.53 -22.08
N SER A 98 -0.72 -23.86 -21.22
CA SER A 98 -0.35 -22.50 -20.76
C SER A 98 0.71 -22.54 -19.66
N THR A 99 1.69 -21.65 -19.76
CA THR A 99 2.65 -21.39 -18.70
C THR A 99 2.11 -20.37 -17.69
N PHE A 100 2.77 -20.23 -16.54
CA PHE A 100 2.45 -19.17 -15.58
C PHE A 100 2.67 -17.78 -16.16
N LEU A 101 3.62 -17.63 -17.09
CA LEU A 101 3.86 -16.37 -17.77
C LEU A 101 2.67 -15.99 -18.67
N ASP A 102 2.09 -16.95 -19.39
CA ASP A 102 0.91 -16.74 -20.24
C ASP A 102 -0.29 -16.25 -19.43
N VAL A 103 -0.54 -16.88 -18.27
CA VAL A 103 -1.57 -16.44 -17.31
C VAL A 103 -1.26 -15.02 -16.79
N GLY A 104 0.03 -14.70 -16.57
CA GLY A 104 0.45 -13.36 -16.19
C GLY A 104 0.18 -12.30 -17.26
N VAL A 105 0.47 -12.60 -18.53
CA VAL A 105 0.18 -11.74 -19.68
C VAL A 105 -1.33 -11.55 -19.85
N TRP A 106 -2.10 -12.64 -19.75
CA TRP A 106 -3.55 -12.61 -19.76
C TRP A 106 -4.12 -11.71 -18.65
N ALA A 107 -3.61 -11.85 -17.43
CA ALA A 107 -4.05 -11.04 -16.29
C ALA A 107 -3.70 -9.55 -16.46
N TYR A 108 -2.62 -9.23 -17.17
CA TYR A 108 -2.31 -7.84 -17.50
C TYR A 108 -3.33 -7.27 -18.50
N PHE A 109 -3.58 -7.97 -19.61
CA PHE A 109 -4.40 -7.42 -20.69
C PHE A 109 -5.91 -7.47 -20.41
N HIS A 110 -6.40 -8.57 -19.83
CA HIS A 110 -7.83 -8.78 -19.63
C HIS A 110 -8.31 -8.32 -18.25
N LYS A 111 -7.51 -8.52 -17.20
CA LYS A 111 -7.83 -8.07 -15.84
C LYS A 111 -7.26 -6.70 -15.47
N ARG A 112 -6.39 -6.12 -16.30
CA ARG A 112 -5.71 -4.83 -16.04
C ARG A 112 -5.01 -4.77 -14.68
N LEU A 113 -4.49 -5.91 -14.22
CA LEU A 113 -3.77 -5.97 -12.95
C LEU A 113 -2.41 -5.30 -13.08
N SER A 114 -1.96 -4.64 -12.02
CA SER A 114 -0.60 -4.10 -11.98
C SER A 114 0.43 -5.23 -12.03
N ILE A 115 1.55 -4.98 -12.69
CA ILE A 115 2.66 -5.95 -12.85
C ILE A 115 3.09 -6.51 -11.49
N SER A 116 3.21 -5.66 -10.47
CA SER A 116 3.57 -6.08 -9.10
C SER A 116 2.54 -7.01 -8.45
N THR A 117 1.26 -6.84 -8.77
CA THR A 117 0.19 -7.76 -8.32
C THR A 117 0.34 -9.09 -9.04
N ILE A 118 0.53 -9.09 -10.35
CA ILE A 118 0.71 -10.30 -11.16
C ILE A 118 1.93 -11.08 -10.69
N GLU A 119 3.09 -10.44 -10.58
CA GLU A 119 4.32 -11.06 -10.03
C GLU A 119 4.08 -11.68 -8.65
N LYS A 120 3.32 -11.00 -7.79
CA LYS A 120 2.94 -11.57 -6.49
C LYS A 120 2.09 -12.84 -6.67
N ARG A 121 1.09 -12.84 -7.56
CA ARG A 121 0.28 -14.04 -7.86
C ARG A 121 1.12 -15.18 -8.40
N LEU A 122 2.01 -14.91 -9.36
CA LEU A 122 2.89 -15.94 -9.93
C LEU A 122 3.85 -16.53 -8.90
N ARG A 123 4.31 -15.74 -7.91
CA ARG A 123 5.08 -16.29 -6.77
C ARG A 123 4.25 -17.26 -5.92
N TYR A 124 3.01 -16.90 -5.62
CA TYR A 124 2.10 -17.80 -4.90
C TYR A 124 1.74 -19.05 -5.73
N ALA A 125 1.58 -18.93 -7.05
CA ALA A 125 1.34 -20.07 -7.93
C ALA A 125 2.48 -21.09 -7.84
N ARG A 126 3.73 -20.64 -7.98
CA ARG A 126 4.92 -21.50 -7.81
C ARG A 126 5.03 -22.11 -6.43
N PHE A 127 4.71 -21.32 -5.41
CA PHE A 127 4.69 -21.82 -4.04
C PHE A 127 3.68 -22.97 -3.90
N MET A 128 2.44 -22.77 -4.38
CA MET A 128 1.39 -23.79 -4.32
C MET A 128 1.70 -25.02 -5.16
N GLU A 129 2.30 -24.86 -6.35
CA GLU A 129 2.71 -25.96 -7.23
C GLU A 129 3.81 -26.83 -6.61
N LYS A 130 4.75 -26.22 -5.87
CA LYS A 130 5.89 -26.91 -5.24
C LYS A 130 5.64 -27.31 -3.78
N HIS A 131 4.42 -27.10 -3.29
CA HIS A 131 4.05 -27.36 -1.91
C HIS A 131 3.96 -28.87 -1.63
N PRO A 132 4.16 -29.36 -0.39
CA PRO A 132 3.97 -30.77 -0.04
C PRO A 132 2.60 -31.35 -0.41
N ILE A 133 1.56 -30.52 -0.33
CA ILE A 133 0.25 -30.79 -0.93
C ILE A 133 0.15 -29.90 -2.17
N PRO A 134 0.62 -30.33 -3.35
CA PRO A 134 0.75 -29.45 -4.50
C PRO A 134 -0.62 -29.14 -5.13
N VAL A 135 -0.78 -27.91 -5.61
CA VAL A 135 -1.92 -27.52 -6.44
C VAL A 135 -1.57 -27.77 -7.91
N ASP A 136 -2.39 -28.57 -8.59
CA ASP A 136 -2.24 -28.80 -10.02
C ASP A 136 -2.90 -27.67 -10.82
N PHE A 137 -2.08 -26.79 -11.41
CA PHE A 137 -2.54 -25.71 -12.27
C PHE A 137 -2.80 -26.15 -13.72
N LYS A 138 -2.26 -27.29 -14.15
CA LYS A 138 -2.49 -27.86 -15.49
C LYS A 138 -3.82 -28.59 -15.54
N ASN A 139 -4.22 -29.20 -14.43
CA ASN A 139 -5.55 -29.79 -14.25
C ASN A 139 -6.24 -29.26 -12.98
N PRO A 140 -6.74 -28.01 -12.98
CA PRO A 140 -7.35 -27.40 -11.81
C PRO A 140 -8.53 -28.22 -11.26
N ASN A 141 -8.38 -28.73 -10.04
CA ASN A 141 -9.40 -29.48 -9.33
C ASN A 141 -9.71 -28.80 -7.98
N TYR A 142 -11.00 -28.55 -7.72
CA TYR A 142 -11.46 -27.92 -6.50
C TYR A 142 -11.07 -28.71 -5.24
N GLU A 143 -11.18 -30.04 -5.27
CA GLU A 143 -10.86 -30.89 -4.14
C GLU A 143 -9.36 -30.85 -3.81
N ASN A 144 -8.50 -30.92 -4.83
CA ASN A 144 -7.06 -30.79 -4.66
C ASN A 144 -6.68 -29.43 -4.05
N PHE A 145 -7.26 -28.34 -4.58
CA PHE A 145 -7.05 -27.01 -4.00
C PHE A 145 -7.58 -26.91 -2.56
N ARG A 146 -8.76 -27.47 -2.27
CA ARG A 146 -9.34 -27.45 -0.92
C ARG A 146 -8.44 -28.15 0.08
N ARG A 147 -7.91 -29.33 -0.27
CA ARG A 147 -6.94 -30.08 0.56
C ARG A 147 -5.65 -29.30 0.79
N HIS A 148 -5.13 -28.60 -0.22
CA HIS A 148 -4.00 -27.69 -0.05
C HIS A 148 -4.33 -26.61 0.99
N MET A 149 -5.46 -25.93 0.85
CA MET A 149 -5.87 -24.86 1.76
C MET A 149 -6.11 -25.37 3.19
N ASP A 150 -6.72 -26.55 3.37
CA ASP A 150 -6.93 -27.17 4.68
C ASP A 150 -5.61 -27.54 5.36
N TYR A 151 -4.67 -28.11 4.61
CA TYR A 151 -3.35 -28.42 5.15
C TYR A 151 -2.62 -27.14 5.60
N ARG A 152 -2.67 -26.09 4.77
CA ARG A 152 -2.06 -24.79 5.09
C ARG A 152 -2.66 -24.19 6.36
N GLU A 153 -3.97 -24.31 6.53
CA GLU A 153 -4.70 -23.76 7.68
C GLU A 153 -4.46 -24.58 8.95
N GLU A 154 -4.73 -25.88 8.92
CA GLU A 154 -4.74 -26.74 10.11
C GLU A 154 -3.35 -27.23 10.54
N ILE A 155 -2.48 -27.54 9.58
CA ILE A 155 -1.16 -28.14 9.88
C ILE A 155 -0.09 -27.05 9.95
N GLU A 156 -0.03 -26.17 8.95
CA GLU A 156 1.00 -25.12 8.92
C GLU A 156 0.61 -23.84 9.65
N GLN A 157 -0.63 -23.74 10.13
CA GLN A 157 -1.15 -22.57 10.84
C GLN A 157 -0.93 -21.28 10.04
N ALA A 158 -1.09 -21.37 8.71
CA ALA A 158 -0.88 -20.26 7.80
C ALA A 158 -1.84 -19.11 8.12
N SER A 159 -1.30 -17.88 8.17
CA SER A 159 -2.14 -16.72 8.48
C SER A 159 -3.29 -16.57 7.47
N PRO A 160 -4.48 -16.07 7.89
CA PRO A 160 -5.59 -15.83 6.99
C PRO A 160 -5.23 -14.96 5.78
N HIS A 161 -4.25 -14.07 5.92
CA HIS A 161 -3.76 -13.25 4.82
C HIS A 161 -3.00 -14.05 3.75
N ALA A 162 -2.21 -15.05 4.13
CA ALA A 162 -1.54 -15.95 3.19
C ALA A 162 -2.58 -16.74 2.38
N LEU A 163 -3.56 -17.33 3.07
CA LEU A 163 -4.65 -18.09 2.45
C LEU A 163 -5.50 -17.23 1.50
N ILE A 164 -5.81 -15.98 1.88
CA ILE A 164 -6.47 -15.01 0.98
C ILE A 164 -5.62 -14.75 -0.27
N HIS A 165 -4.30 -14.72 -0.15
CA HIS A 165 -3.43 -14.50 -1.30
C HIS A 165 -3.37 -15.71 -2.22
N GLU A 166 -3.27 -16.92 -1.70
CA GLU A 166 -3.35 -18.18 -2.45
C GLU A 166 -4.70 -18.29 -3.17
N TRP A 167 -5.81 -18.03 -2.47
CA TRP A 167 -7.14 -18.02 -3.08
C TRP A 167 -7.27 -17.01 -4.21
N LYS A 168 -6.84 -15.77 -4.00
CA LYS A 168 -6.85 -14.75 -5.05
C LYS A 168 -5.93 -15.10 -6.23
N THR A 169 -4.89 -15.91 -6.02
CA THR A 169 -4.06 -16.46 -7.10
C THR A 169 -4.84 -17.51 -7.86
N MET A 170 -5.44 -18.48 -7.18
CA MET A 170 -6.24 -19.51 -7.84
C MET A 170 -7.38 -18.91 -8.68
N ARG A 171 -8.10 -17.92 -8.16
CA ARG A 171 -9.13 -17.20 -8.93
C ARG A 171 -8.61 -16.58 -10.23
N MET A 172 -7.39 -16.04 -10.24
CA MET A 172 -6.78 -15.48 -11.45
C MET A 172 -6.57 -16.57 -12.51
N PHE A 173 -6.18 -17.78 -12.10
CA PHE A 173 -6.00 -18.93 -13.00
C PHE A 173 -7.36 -19.47 -13.48
N LEU A 174 -8.34 -19.64 -12.58
CA LEU A 174 -9.69 -20.08 -12.96
C LEU A 174 -10.31 -19.16 -14.01
N GLU A 175 -10.25 -17.85 -13.78
CA GLU A 175 -10.75 -16.86 -14.73
C GLU A 175 -10.00 -16.92 -16.07
N ALA A 176 -8.67 -17.07 -16.05
CA ALA A 176 -7.87 -17.18 -17.27
C ALA A 176 -8.21 -18.44 -18.09
N TYR A 177 -8.59 -19.52 -17.42
CA TYR A 177 -8.97 -20.79 -18.02
C TYR A 177 -10.47 -20.88 -18.38
N GLY A 178 -11.25 -19.85 -18.09
CA GLY A 178 -12.70 -19.87 -18.29
C GLY A 178 -13.44 -20.84 -17.37
N ILE A 179 -12.83 -21.24 -16.25
CA ILE A 179 -13.43 -22.13 -15.25
C ILE A 179 -14.24 -21.30 -14.25
N PRO A 180 -15.49 -21.70 -13.91
CA PRO A 180 -16.27 -21.03 -12.89
C PRO A 180 -15.51 -20.90 -11.56
N ILE A 181 -15.67 -19.76 -10.89
CA ILE A 181 -15.02 -19.52 -9.60
C ILE A 181 -15.55 -20.52 -8.58
N TRP A 182 -14.63 -21.23 -7.93
CA TRP A 182 -14.99 -22.21 -6.91
C TRP A 182 -15.61 -21.56 -5.67
N PRO A 183 -16.53 -22.26 -4.97
CA PRO A 183 -17.21 -21.75 -3.78
C PRO A 183 -16.34 -21.81 -2.52
N TYR A 184 -15.06 -21.39 -2.61
CA TYR A 184 -14.15 -21.34 -1.47
C TYR A 184 -14.26 -20.00 -0.73
N LYS A 185 -14.33 -20.08 0.61
CA LYS A 185 -14.30 -18.92 1.51
C LYS A 185 -13.06 -18.99 2.39
N PRO A 186 -12.11 -18.04 2.27
CA PRO A 186 -10.93 -18.02 3.13
C PRO A 186 -11.31 -17.69 4.57
N PRO A 187 -10.48 -18.08 5.55
CA PRO A 187 -10.74 -17.79 6.96
C PRO A 187 -10.73 -16.28 7.24
N TYR A 188 -11.42 -15.92 8.32
CA TYR A 188 -11.51 -14.53 8.75
C TYR A 188 -10.17 -14.06 9.31
N ALA A 189 -9.63 -12.99 8.73
CA ALA A 189 -8.51 -12.29 9.35
C ALA A 189 -8.98 -11.60 10.64
N PRO A 190 -8.24 -11.70 11.76
CA PRO A 190 -8.57 -10.97 12.97
C PRO A 190 -8.59 -9.46 12.69
N LYS A 191 -9.68 -8.79 13.07
CA LYS A 191 -9.91 -7.37 12.74
C LYS A 191 -8.95 -6.42 13.46
N HIS A 192 -8.44 -6.81 14.63
CA HIS A 192 -7.72 -5.90 15.52
C HIS A 192 -6.21 -6.16 15.51
N GLN A 193 -5.47 -5.32 14.80
CA GLN A 193 -4.04 -5.14 15.07
C GLN A 193 -3.90 -3.94 16.00
N ARG A 194 -3.41 -4.18 17.23
CA ARG A 194 -3.10 -3.09 18.17
C ARG A 194 -2.07 -2.16 17.52
N ARG A 195 -2.50 -0.97 17.12
CA ARG A 195 -1.60 0.06 16.62
C ARG A 195 -1.17 0.95 17.79
N ILE A 196 0.05 0.71 18.26
CA ILE A 196 0.71 1.61 19.20
C ILE A 196 1.54 2.57 18.35
N LEU A 197 1.47 3.86 18.63
CA LEU A 197 2.28 4.92 18.06
C LEU A 197 3.09 5.60 19.17
N PRO A 198 4.28 6.15 18.84
CA PRO A 198 5.09 6.89 19.80
C PRO A 198 4.40 8.22 20.16
N PHE A 199 4.49 8.62 21.43
CA PHE A 199 4.07 9.95 21.86
C PHE A 199 5.02 11.03 21.29
N PRO A 200 4.61 12.31 21.27
CA PRO A 200 5.40 13.40 20.70
C PRO A 200 6.81 13.55 21.28
N ASP A 201 7.03 13.22 22.55
CA ASP A 201 8.38 13.22 23.16
C ASP A 201 9.32 12.22 22.52
N THR A 202 8.83 11.02 22.25
CA THR A 202 9.59 9.99 21.54
C THR A 202 9.83 10.43 20.10
N VAL A 203 8.83 11.00 19.42
CA VAL A 203 8.99 11.53 18.05
C VAL A 203 10.02 12.65 17.98
N LYS A 204 10.05 13.55 18.98
CA LYS A 204 11.10 14.58 19.10
C LYS A 204 12.50 13.96 19.11
N GLN A 205 12.70 12.84 19.81
CA GLN A 205 14.01 12.15 19.80
C GLN A 205 14.42 11.72 18.39
N PHE A 206 13.49 11.33 17.51
CA PHE A 206 13.81 11.04 16.12
C PHE A 206 14.42 12.21 15.37
N PHE A 207 14.08 13.45 15.73
CA PHE A 207 14.56 14.63 15.03
C PHE A 207 15.96 15.05 15.46
N TYR A 208 16.45 14.57 16.60
CA TYR A 208 17.69 15.05 17.20
C TYR A 208 18.68 13.94 17.59
N HIS A 209 18.28 12.67 17.53
CA HIS A 209 19.17 11.55 17.81
C HIS A 209 20.38 11.54 16.87
N ARG A 210 21.53 11.12 17.39
CA ARG A 210 22.77 10.97 16.61
C ARG A 210 22.80 9.60 15.94
N TYR A 211 22.42 9.52 14.66
CA TYR A 211 22.34 8.27 13.91
C TYR A 211 23.67 7.78 13.35
N SER A 212 24.58 8.71 13.04
CA SER A 212 25.92 8.46 12.49
C SER A 212 26.96 9.40 13.11
N LYS A 213 28.24 9.02 12.98
CA LYS A 213 29.37 9.91 13.28
C LYS A 213 29.59 10.92 12.16
N ASP A 214 29.33 10.52 10.92
CA ASP A 214 29.37 11.39 9.75
C ASP A 214 28.27 12.45 9.84
N GLU A 215 28.63 13.71 9.63
CA GLU A 215 27.73 14.83 9.82
C GLU A 215 26.59 14.83 8.80
N TYR A 216 26.90 14.52 7.54
CA TYR A 216 25.91 14.48 6.48
C TYR A 216 24.92 13.34 6.69
N GLU A 217 25.40 12.12 6.90
CA GLU A 217 24.56 10.94 7.14
C GLU A 217 23.70 11.14 8.39
N ASN A 218 24.26 11.73 9.45
CA ASN A 218 23.50 12.06 10.64
C ASN A 218 22.36 13.05 10.33
N ALA A 219 22.65 14.16 9.63
CA ALA A 219 21.64 15.11 9.21
C ALA A 219 20.59 14.45 8.31
N LEU A 220 21.01 13.69 7.31
CA LEU A 220 20.14 12.97 6.38
C LEU A 220 19.04 12.18 7.11
N TYR A 221 19.40 11.35 8.09
CA TYR A 221 18.39 10.58 8.81
C TYR A 221 17.52 11.44 9.72
N GLN A 222 18.07 12.46 10.39
CA GLN A 222 17.25 13.38 11.18
C GLN A 222 16.22 14.11 10.31
N TYR A 223 16.60 14.56 9.11
CA TYR A 223 15.70 15.21 8.15
C TYR A 223 14.68 14.22 7.57
N LEU A 224 15.11 13.01 7.19
CA LEU A 224 14.20 11.97 6.70
C LEU A 224 13.10 11.63 7.71
N PHE A 225 13.47 11.46 8.99
CA PHE A 225 12.48 11.24 10.05
C PHE A 225 11.60 12.48 10.25
N TYR A 226 12.20 13.66 10.37
CA TYR A 226 11.47 14.92 10.55
C TYR A 226 10.40 15.12 9.46
N HIS A 227 10.80 15.11 8.19
CA HIS A 227 9.90 15.29 7.07
C HIS A 227 8.85 14.17 7.01
N SER A 228 9.23 12.92 7.26
CA SER A 228 8.28 11.79 7.20
C SER A 228 7.21 11.84 8.28
N PHE A 229 7.55 12.23 9.52
CA PHE A 229 6.57 12.41 10.59
C PHE A 229 5.66 13.62 10.34
N MET A 230 6.18 14.71 9.75
CA MET A 230 5.41 15.95 9.54
C MET A 230 4.54 15.92 8.27
N ILE A 231 4.99 15.23 7.23
CA ILE A 231 4.31 15.14 5.92
C ILE A 231 3.45 13.87 5.83
N GLY A 232 3.87 12.75 6.42
CA GLY A 232 3.11 11.51 6.38
C GLY A 232 2.94 10.91 4.97
N TRP A 233 3.89 11.14 4.07
CA TRP A 233 3.94 10.41 2.79
C TRP A 233 4.13 8.89 3.00
N ARG A 234 3.80 8.07 1.99
CA ARG A 234 3.98 6.62 2.07
C ARG A 234 5.46 6.26 2.00
N VAL A 235 5.96 5.69 3.09
CA VAL A 235 7.36 5.31 3.23
C VAL A 235 7.59 3.87 2.76
N PRO A 236 8.68 3.58 2.02
CA PRO A 236 9.67 4.52 1.49
C PRO A 236 9.36 5.01 0.07
N SER A 237 8.32 4.46 -0.58
CA SER A 237 8.10 4.59 -2.02
C SER A 237 7.79 6.01 -2.51
N GLU A 238 7.07 6.83 -1.73
CA GLU A 238 6.82 8.22 -2.13
C GLU A 238 8.06 9.09 -1.92
N ILE A 239 8.88 8.80 -0.90
CA ILE A 239 10.10 9.56 -0.58
C ILE A 239 11.12 9.47 -1.72
N ILE A 240 11.37 8.25 -2.20
CA ILE A 240 12.40 8.02 -3.22
C ILE A 240 12.02 8.58 -4.60
N GLU A 241 10.75 8.90 -4.81
CA GLU A 241 10.25 9.49 -6.06
C GLU A 241 10.20 11.01 -6.00
N MET A 242 10.45 11.60 -4.82
CA MET A 242 10.53 13.05 -4.69
C MET A 242 11.77 13.58 -5.38
N THR A 243 11.58 14.66 -6.11
CA THR A 243 12.64 15.48 -6.69
C THR A 243 12.71 16.83 -6.01
N ILE A 244 13.77 17.59 -6.29
CA ILE A 244 13.85 18.99 -5.85
C ILE A 244 12.76 19.86 -6.48
N ASP A 245 12.35 19.54 -7.72
CA ASP A 245 11.34 20.28 -8.49
C ASP A 245 9.92 20.08 -7.95
N ASP A 246 9.71 18.99 -7.19
CA ASP A 246 8.44 18.71 -6.52
C ASP A 246 8.21 19.61 -5.28
N VAL A 247 9.20 20.40 -4.88
CA VAL A 247 9.15 21.33 -3.74
C VAL A 247 9.25 22.76 -4.26
N PHE A 248 8.11 23.46 -4.31
CA PHE A 248 8.08 24.88 -4.66
C PHE A 248 8.08 25.73 -3.39
N ILE A 249 8.95 26.75 -3.34
CA ILE A 249 9.04 27.69 -2.21
C ILE A 249 9.12 29.12 -2.78
N ASP A 250 8.17 29.97 -2.39
CA ASP A 250 8.14 31.39 -2.75
C ASP A 250 9.10 32.23 -1.88
N SER A 251 9.26 33.50 -2.26
CA SER A 251 10.11 34.46 -1.53
C SER A 251 9.68 34.73 -0.09
N GLN A 252 8.42 34.44 0.26
CA GLN A 252 7.87 34.58 1.62
C GLN A 252 8.01 33.30 2.46
N GLY A 253 8.65 32.26 1.91
CA GLY A 253 8.82 30.96 2.53
C GLY A 253 7.54 30.12 2.60
N ARG A 254 6.54 30.44 1.79
CA ARG A 254 5.34 29.59 1.57
C ARG A 254 5.56 28.75 0.33
N GLY A 255 4.69 27.78 0.08
CA GLY A 255 4.81 26.98 -1.13
C GLY A 255 4.06 25.67 -1.06
N THR A 256 4.45 24.75 -1.92
CA THR A 256 3.74 23.48 -2.11
C THR A 256 4.71 22.33 -2.21
N ILE A 257 4.22 21.14 -1.87
CA ILE A 257 4.91 19.88 -2.14
C ILE A 257 3.99 19.04 -3.02
N THR A 258 4.48 18.62 -4.18
CA THR A 258 3.78 17.73 -5.10
C THR A 258 4.33 16.31 -4.95
N ILE A 259 3.50 15.37 -4.51
CA ILE A 259 3.94 14.02 -4.19
C ILE A 259 3.32 13.03 -5.17
N THR A 260 4.17 12.25 -5.83
CA THR A 260 3.77 11.18 -6.74
C THR A 260 3.32 9.93 -5.96
N GLU A 261 2.03 9.61 -6.02
CA GLU A 261 1.42 8.44 -5.38
C GLU A 261 1.69 7.15 -6.20
N THR A 262 2.86 6.55 -5.98
CA THR A 262 3.33 5.34 -6.69
C THR A 262 2.32 4.18 -6.77
N LYS A 263 1.48 4.02 -5.74
CA LYS A 263 0.48 2.94 -5.66
C LYS A 263 -0.87 3.28 -6.31
N LYS A 264 -1.06 4.52 -6.76
CA LYS A 264 -2.31 5.00 -7.38
C LYS A 264 -2.05 5.46 -8.81
N HIS A 265 -1.51 4.56 -9.63
CA HIS A 265 -1.19 4.87 -11.02
C HIS A 265 -0.29 6.10 -11.19
N ARG A 266 0.58 6.39 -10.19
CA ARG A 266 1.46 7.56 -10.17
C ARG A 266 0.72 8.91 -10.28
N GLN A 267 -0.53 8.97 -9.83
CA GLN A 267 -1.23 10.24 -9.65
C GLN A 267 -0.45 11.17 -8.72
N LYS A 268 -0.58 12.48 -8.93
CA LYS A 268 0.07 13.49 -8.10
C LYS A 268 -0.95 14.08 -7.13
N ARG A 269 -0.53 14.30 -5.88
CA ARG A 269 -1.27 15.15 -4.93
C ARG A 269 -0.38 16.30 -4.53
N THR A 270 -0.98 17.46 -4.29
CA THR A 270 -0.27 18.64 -3.83
C THR A 270 -0.76 19.02 -2.44
N ILE A 271 0.17 19.31 -1.55
CA ILE A 271 -0.11 19.80 -0.20
C ILE A 271 0.49 21.19 -0.01
N LEU A 272 -0.11 21.98 0.88
CA LEU A 272 0.37 23.29 1.31
C LEU A 272 0.87 23.15 2.75
N PRO A 273 2.17 22.91 2.97
CA PRO A 273 2.72 22.67 4.30
C PRO A 273 2.95 23.95 5.09
N GLU A 274 3.01 23.79 6.41
CA GLU A 274 3.38 24.87 7.31
C GLU A 274 4.88 25.23 7.18
N LYS A 275 5.26 26.46 7.57
CA LYS A 275 6.64 26.98 7.43
C LYS A 275 7.70 26.11 8.11
N TYR A 276 7.38 25.42 9.20
CA TYR A 276 8.33 24.53 9.87
C TYR A 276 8.74 23.31 9.02
N ILE A 277 7.92 22.95 8.01
CA ILE A 277 8.26 21.91 7.03
C ILE A 277 9.01 22.53 5.85
N LEU A 278 8.54 23.68 5.34
CA LEU A 278 9.06 24.26 4.09
C LEU A 278 10.34 25.07 4.27
N SER A 279 10.33 26.09 5.12
CA SER A 279 11.27 27.22 5.01
C SER A 279 11.89 27.70 6.33
N SER A 280 11.47 27.13 7.47
CA SER A 280 11.98 27.53 8.78
C SER A 280 13.50 27.36 8.87
N GLN A 281 14.15 28.38 9.45
CA GLN A 281 15.59 28.37 9.73
C GLN A 281 15.93 27.60 11.01
N SER A 282 15.00 27.53 11.97
CA SER A 282 15.20 26.86 13.26
C SER A 282 14.86 25.36 13.23
N HIS A 283 14.15 24.92 12.20
CA HIS A 283 13.75 23.53 12.02
C HIS A 283 14.43 22.89 10.82
N LYS A 284 14.27 21.57 10.71
CA LYS A 284 14.79 20.75 9.61
C LYS A 284 13.91 20.90 8.39
N SER A 285 13.85 22.12 7.84
CA SER A 285 12.98 22.45 6.72
C SER A 285 13.54 21.92 5.39
N LEU A 286 12.66 21.73 4.41
CA LEU A 286 13.03 21.32 3.06
C LEU A 286 13.95 22.33 2.39
N LYS A 287 13.71 23.64 2.57
CA LYS A 287 14.61 24.70 2.08
C LYS A 287 16.02 24.51 2.62
N ASN A 288 16.16 24.30 3.93
CA ASN A 288 17.47 24.10 4.54
C ASN A 288 18.14 22.80 4.03
N TRP A 289 17.36 21.73 3.85
CA TRP A 289 17.86 20.49 3.26
C TRP A 289 18.38 20.69 1.82
N ILE A 290 17.56 21.30 0.96
CA ILE A 290 17.84 21.51 -0.47
C ILE A 290 19.02 22.45 -0.66
N ASP A 291 19.06 23.55 0.09
CA ASP A 291 20.05 24.62 -0.11
C ASP A 291 21.41 24.30 0.53
N HIS A 292 21.46 23.54 1.64
CA HIS A 292 22.68 23.41 2.45
C HIS A 292 23.19 21.99 2.64
N TRP A 293 22.29 21.00 2.76
CA TRP A 293 22.70 19.63 3.05
C TRP A 293 22.84 18.80 1.79
N ARG A 294 21.79 18.72 0.98
CA ARG A 294 21.77 17.95 -0.27
C ARG A 294 22.98 18.24 -1.18
N PRO A 295 23.40 19.51 -1.40
CA PRO A 295 24.50 19.82 -2.31
C PRO A 295 25.87 19.29 -1.87
N LYS A 296 26.06 18.99 -0.57
CA LYS A 296 27.36 18.54 -0.04
C LYS A 296 27.85 17.21 -0.62
N VAL A 297 26.94 16.38 -1.11
CA VAL A 297 27.25 15.05 -1.67
C VAL A 297 26.77 14.92 -3.13
N GLU A 298 26.24 16.00 -3.71
CA GLU A 298 25.72 15.98 -5.06
C GLU A 298 26.83 15.72 -6.07
N ASN A 299 26.58 14.82 -7.01
CA ASN A 299 27.50 14.44 -8.06
C ASN A 299 26.74 14.00 -9.32
N GLN A 300 27.49 13.57 -10.33
CA GLN A 300 26.95 13.14 -11.64
C GLN A 300 25.91 12.00 -11.57
N HIS A 301 25.81 11.27 -10.45
CA HIS A 301 24.85 10.17 -10.27
C HIS A 301 23.60 10.58 -9.48
N SER A 302 23.56 11.80 -8.94
CA SER A 302 22.47 12.26 -8.06
C SER A 302 21.16 12.50 -8.80
N GLY A 303 21.24 12.99 -10.04
CA GLY A 303 20.09 13.53 -10.76
C GLY A 303 19.36 14.59 -9.91
N ASN A 304 18.05 14.73 -10.10
CA ASN A 304 17.22 15.69 -9.35
C ASN A 304 16.57 15.08 -8.08
N SER A 305 17.02 13.91 -7.62
CA SER A 305 16.44 13.23 -6.45
C SER A 305 16.53 14.09 -5.19
N LEU A 306 15.45 14.17 -4.41
CA LEU A 306 15.39 15.03 -3.22
C LEU A 306 16.34 14.60 -2.10
N TYR A 307 16.50 13.29 -1.88
CA TYR A 307 17.42 12.73 -0.88
C TYR A 307 18.49 11.89 -1.54
N LEU A 308 19.74 12.13 -1.13
CA LEU A 308 20.92 11.44 -1.61
C LEU A 308 21.54 10.64 -0.47
N GLN A 309 22.18 9.53 -0.82
CA GLN A 309 23.06 8.79 0.08
C GLN A 309 24.39 9.55 0.26
N PRO A 310 25.22 9.19 1.25
CA PRO A 310 26.54 9.82 1.41
C PRO A 310 27.46 9.74 0.18
N ASP A 311 27.26 8.74 -0.70
CA ASP A 311 27.97 8.60 -1.97
C ASP A 311 27.34 9.41 -3.12
N GLY A 312 26.34 10.24 -2.82
CA GLY A 312 25.60 11.07 -3.76
C GLY A 312 24.57 10.33 -4.61
N LYS A 313 24.38 9.02 -4.43
CA LYS A 313 23.40 8.26 -5.22
C LYS A 313 21.99 8.32 -4.60
N PRO A 314 20.92 8.29 -5.41
CA PRO A 314 19.55 8.16 -4.91
C PRO A 314 19.33 6.84 -4.15
N PHE A 315 18.37 6.83 -3.24
CA PHE A 315 17.96 5.61 -2.54
C PHE A 315 17.11 4.68 -3.41
N THR A 316 17.22 3.37 -3.18
CA THR A 316 16.21 2.40 -3.61
C THR A 316 15.15 2.18 -2.52
N VAL A 317 13.94 1.74 -2.91
CA VAL A 317 12.83 1.41 -1.97
C VAL A 317 13.33 0.49 -0.85
N ARG A 318 14.01 -0.60 -1.21
CA ARG A 318 14.47 -1.62 -0.25
C ARG A 318 15.54 -1.05 0.68
N HIS A 319 16.50 -0.29 0.13
CA HIS A 319 17.60 0.26 0.92
C HIS A 319 17.08 1.26 1.96
N LEU A 320 16.29 2.26 1.53
CA LEU A 320 15.75 3.27 2.44
C LEU A 320 14.84 2.65 3.50
N GLY A 321 13.96 1.72 3.12
CA GLY A 321 13.08 1.04 4.07
C GLY A 321 13.85 0.29 5.16
N HIS A 322 14.93 -0.40 4.79
CA HIS A 322 15.79 -1.11 5.75
C HIS A 322 16.51 -0.13 6.69
N LYS A 323 17.13 0.92 6.15
CA LYS A 323 17.84 1.93 6.94
C LYS A 323 16.91 2.66 7.91
N LEU A 324 15.72 3.11 7.46
CA LEU A 324 14.75 3.76 8.34
C LEU A 324 14.29 2.83 9.46
N SER A 325 14.04 1.56 9.17
CA SER A 325 13.69 0.56 10.20
C SER A 325 14.81 0.39 11.23
N LEU A 326 16.05 0.20 10.77
CA LEU A 326 17.22 0.06 11.63
C LEU A 326 17.41 1.28 12.53
N HIS A 327 17.41 2.48 11.95
CA HIS A 327 17.65 3.72 12.70
C HIS A 327 16.50 4.05 13.64
N GLY A 328 15.24 3.85 13.21
CA GLY A 328 14.10 4.19 14.04
C GLY A 328 13.95 3.28 15.26
N LYS A 329 14.35 2.00 15.14
CA LYS A 329 14.38 1.06 16.27
C LYS A 329 15.38 1.44 17.37
N LYS A 330 16.39 2.27 17.06
CA LYS A 330 17.32 2.81 18.08
C LYS A 330 16.61 3.73 19.08
N ILE A 331 15.49 4.34 18.68
CA ILE A 331 14.73 5.28 19.52
C ILE A 331 13.49 4.61 20.08
N TRP A 332 12.78 3.87 19.22
CA TRP A 332 11.56 3.18 19.62
C TRP A 332 11.57 1.74 19.10
N PRO A 333 11.78 0.72 19.97
CA PRO A 333 12.01 -0.66 19.54
C PRO A 333 10.93 -1.27 18.64
N HIS A 334 9.69 -0.81 18.77
CA HIS A 334 8.55 -1.28 17.97
C HIS A 334 8.40 -0.56 16.63
N PHE A 335 9.27 0.40 16.33
CA PHE A 335 9.17 1.25 15.15
C PHE A 335 9.14 0.45 13.85
N ARG A 336 8.19 0.85 13.00
CA ARG A 336 8.09 0.49 11.60
C ARG A 336 8.05 1.78 10.78
N PRO A 337 8.68 1.84 9.59
CA PRO A 337 8.71 3.07 8.79
C PRO A 337 7.32 3.68 8.50
N TYR A 338 6.29 2.85 8.36
CA TYR A 338 4.92 3.32 8.09
C TYR A 338 4.23 3.95 9.31
N ASP A 339 4.78 3.77 10.51
CA ASP A 339 4.28 4.41 11.73
C ASP A 339 4.39 5.93 11.64
N MET A 340 5.36 6.47 10.89
CA MET A 340 5.48 7.92 10.67
C MET A 340 4.25 8.51 9.98
N ARG A 341 3.70 7.79 9.00
CA ARG A 341 2.47 8.18 8.30
C ARG A 341 1.24 8.05 9.21
N HIS A 342 1.18 6.98 10.00
CA HIS A 342 0.10 6.80 10.97
C HIS A 342 0.14 7.87 12.07
N TRP A 343 1.33 8.21 12.55
CA TRP A 343 1.55 9.28 13.50
C TRP A 343 1.12 10.63 12.93
N CYS A 344 1.51 10.95 11.69
CA CYS A 344 1.07 12.17 11.01
C CYS A 344 -0.47 12.26 10.94
N ALA A 345 -1.14 11.17 10.56
CA ALA A 345 -2.61 11.11 10.50
C ALA A 345 -3.25 11.43 11.86
N VAL A 346 -2.77 10.77 12.93
CA VAL A 346 -3.25 10.96 14.29
C VAL A 346 -2.94 12.37 14.80
N ALA A 347 -1.71 12.85 14.61
CA ALA A 347 -1.28 14.17 15.06
C ALA A 347 -2.08 15.29 14.38
N ARG A 348 -2.38 15.18 13.08
CA ARG A 348 -3.22 16.15 12.36
C ARG A 348 -4.69 16.08 12.77
N LEU A 349 -5.24 14.90 13.07
CA LEU A 349 -6.59 14.80 13.65
C LEU A 349 -6.64 15.44 15.05
N ILE A 350 -5.63 15.22 15.88
CA ILE A 350 -5.52 15.89 17.18
C ILE A 350 -5.44 17.41 17.00
N GLU A 351 -4.71 17.88 15.99
CA GLU A 351 -4.63 19.31 15.68
C GLU A 351 -5.99 19.89 15.28
N THR A 352 -6.78 19.21 14.43
CA THR A 352 -8.13 19.67 14.09
C THR A 352 -9.05 19.68 15.31
N LYS A 353 -8.94 18.69 16.22
CA LYS A 353 -9.68 18.68 17.49
C LYS A 353 -9.35 19.90 18.36
N ILE A 354 -8.09 20.31 18.41
CA ILE A 354 -7.65 21.48 19.18
C ILE A 354 -8.14 22.78 18.55
N GLN A 355 -8.04 22.90 17.22
CA GLN A 355 -8.37 24.13 16.50
C GLN A 355 -9.88 24.34 16.31
N MET A 356 -10.63 23.27 16.05
CA MET A 356 -12.04 23.31 15.64
C MET A 356 -13.00 22.72 16.68
N GLY A 357 -12.48 22.05 17.71
CA GLY A 357 -13.30 21.39 18.73
C GLY A 357 -13.80 20.00 18.35
N TYR A 358 -13.52 19.50 17.14
CA TYR A 358 -13.86 18.13 16.69
C TYR A 358 -12.79 17.54 15.77
N PHE A 359 -12.75 16.21 15.65
CA PHE A 359 -11.83 15.53 14.75
C PHE A 359 -12.34 15.65 13.31
N GLU A 360 -11.68 16.47 12.48
CA GLU A 360 -12.07 16.71 11.09
C GLU A 360 -11.27 15.81 10.11
N PRO A 361 -11.84 14.72 9.56
CA PRO A 361 -11.11 13.76 8.75
C PRO A 361 -10.90 14.18 7.30
N MET A 362 -11.69 15.11 6.73
CA MET A 362 -11.56 15.50 5.31
C MET A 362 -10.23 16.19 5.04
N THR A 363 -9.81 17.09 5.94
CA THR A 363 -8.52 17.80 5.83
C THR A 363 -7.34 16.81 5.85
N VAL A 364 -7.39 15.82 6.75
CA VAL A 364 -6.37 14.78 6.88
C VAL A 364 -6.39 13.79 5.70
N LYS A 365 -7.59 13.44 5.20
CA LYS A 365 -7.76 12.64 3.97
C LYS A 365 -7.04 13.31 2.79
N ASN A 366 -7.29 14.59 2.58
CA ASN A 366 -6.73 15.34 1.45
C ASN A 366 -5.21 15.50 1.59
N TRP A 367 -4.73 15.79 2.80
CA TRP A 367 -3.30 15.84 3.11
C TRP A 367 -2.57 14.53 2.79
N LEU A 368 -3.12 13.39 3.25
CA LEU A 368 -2.49 12.08 3.09
C LEU A 368 -2.72 11.45 1.72
N GLY A 369 -3.68 11.96 0.93
CA GLY A 369 -4.11 11.31 -0.29
C GLY A 369 -4.79 9.96 0.01
N HIS A 370 -5.81 9.94 0.85
CA HIS A 370 -6.70 8.79 0.94
C HIS A 370 -7.84 8.94 -0.09
N GLU A 371 -8.15 7.86 -0.82
CA GLU A 371 -9.27 7.83 -1.79
C GLU A 371 -10.59 7.92 -1.02
N GLU A 372 -10.78 6.98 -0.11
CA GLU A 372 -12.00 6.87 0.71
C GLU A 372 -11.83 7.55 2.07
N LEU A 373 -12.84 8.33 2.48
CA LEU A 373 -12.89 8.97 3.79
C LEU A 373 -12.80 7.94 4.93
N LYS A 374 -13.43 6.77 4.74
CA LYS A 374 -13.39 5.63 5.66
C LYS A 374 -11.98 5.18 6.03
N THR A 375 -11.01 5.36 5.12
CA THR A 375 -9.60 5.04 5.41
C THR A 375 -9.04 5.97 6.49
N THR A 376 -9.41 7.25 6.46
CA THR A 376 -9.02 8.25 7.44
C THR A 376 -9.82 8.12 8.74
N GLU A 377 -11.11 7.78 8.67
CA GLU A 377 -11.96 7.58 9.86
C GLU A 377 -11.42 6.49 10.79
N ASN A 378 -10.74 5.48 10.25
CA ASN A 378 -10.05 4.45 11.05
C ASN A 378 -9.00 5.03 12.03
N TYR A 379 -8.55 6.28 11.86
CA TYR A 379 -7.64 6.94 12.79
C TYR A 379 -8.33 7.71 13.91
N ILE A 380 -9.63 8.01 13.81
CA ILE A 380 -10.35 8.86 14.78
C ILE A 380 -10.33 8.23 16.17
N HIS A 381 -10.66 6.94 16.27
CA HIS A 381 -10.61 6.22 17.55
C HIS A 381 -9.22 6.29 18.21
N TYR A 382 -8.14 6.13 17.42
CA TYR A 382 -6.78 6.27 17.94
C TYR A 382 -6.49 7.71 18.37
N ALA A 383 -6.87 8.70 17.56
CA ALA A 383 -6.68 10.11 17.87
C ALA A 383 -7.39 10.50 19.17
N GLU A 384 -8.61 10.01 19.39
CA GLU A 384 -9.34 10.20 20.63
C GLU A 384 -8.63 9.56 21.84
N MET A 385 -8.23 8.29 21.74
CA MET A 385 -7.50 7.61 22.81
C MET A 385 -6.20 8.34 23.19
N TYR A 386 -5.47 8.84 22.19
CA TYR A 386 -4.22 9.55 22.39
C TYR A 386 -4.43 10.97 22.92
N TYR A 387 -5.42 11.69 22.39
CA TYR A 387 -5.79 13.02 22.88
C TYR A 387 -6.21 12.99 24.35
N ASN A 388 -6.97 11.98 24.76
CA ASN A 388 -7.42 11.82 26.15
C ASN A 388 -6.25 11.60 27.12
N GLN A 389 -5.14 11.04 26.67
CA GLN A 389 -3.91 10.89 27.46
C GLN A 389 -3.02 12.14 27.39
N TYR A 390 -3.03 12.85 26.26
CA TYR A 390 -2.19 14.02 26.03
C TYR A 390 -2.93 15.06 25.18
N LYS A 391 -3.57 16.02 25.85
CA LYS A 391 -4.51 17.00 25.27
C LYS A 391 -3.86 18.20 24.56
N HIS A 392 -2.59 18.10 24.20
CA HIS A 392 -1.85 19.17 23.53
C HIS A 392 -1.54 18.82 22.09
N SER A 393 -1.17 19.83 21.28
CA SER A 393 -0.75 19.62 19.90
C SER A 393 0.48 18.72 19.86
N TRP A 394 0.31 17.56 19.22
CA TRP A 394 1.39 16.60 19.01
C TRP A 394 2.48 17.17 18.10
N ILE A 395 2.08 17.91 17.08
CA ILE A 395 2.99 18.57 16.13
C ILE A 395 3.83 19.61 16.88
N HIS A 396 3.19 20.58 17.54
CA HIS A 396 3.92 21.63 18.24
C HIS A 396 4.80 21.08 19.37
N HIS A 397 4.37 20.01 20.05
CA HIS A 397 5.20 19.40 21.08
C HIS A 397 6.48 18.78 20.51
N ALA A 398 6.36 18.02 19.43
CA ALA A 398 7.50 17.39 18.78
C ALA A 398 8.51 18.42 18.21
N LEU A 399 8.03 19.63 17.88
CA LEU A 399 8.84 20.74 17.38
C LEU A 399 9.55 21.57 18.47
N ARG A 400 9.23 21.39 19.76
CA ARG A 400 9.84 22.17 20.85
C ARG A 400 11.35 21.96 20.86
N SER A 401 12.12 23.03 21.07
CA SER A 401 13.58 22.95 21.19
C SER A 401 13.99 21.98 22.31
N HIS A 402 15.12 21.29 22.13
CA HIS A 402 15.73 20.51 23.19
C HIS A 402 16.37 21.50 24.17
N LYS A 403 15.65 21.91 25.22
CA LYS A 403 16.29 22.64 26.33
C LYS A 403 17.24 21.65 27.01
N ASN A 404 18.55 21.83 26.83
CA ASN A 404 19.53 21.25 27.73
C ASN A 404 19.47 22.06 29.04
N GLY A 405 18.87 21.48 30.09
CA GLY A 405 18.97 22.02 31.45
C GLY A 405 17.65 22.26 32.19
N GLY A 406 17.49 21.55 33.31
CA GLY A 406 17.07 22.16 34.58
C GLY A 406 15.64 22.65 34.77
N GLY A 407 14.68 22.24 33.93
CA GLY A 407 13.26 22.48 34.22
C GLY A 407 12.70 21.37 35.10
N LYS A 408 12.29 21.69 36.33
CA LYS A 408 11.52 20.78 37.21
C LYS A 408 10.48 20.03 36.38
N HIS A 409 10.60 18.71 36.32
CA HIS A 409 9.53 17.83 35.87
C HIS A 409 8.36 17.98 36.85
N GLU A 410 7.51 18.99 36.65
CA GLU A 410 6.20 19.01 37.28
C GLU A 410 5.34 17.93 36.60
N GLY A 411 5.41 16.74 37.18
CA GLY A 411 4.22 15.94 37.42
C GLY A 411 3.69 15.07 36.29
N LEU A 412 4.50 14.17 35.73
CA LEU A 412 3.97 12.97 35.03
C LEU A 412 4.66 11.65 35.41
N GLN A 413 5.61 11.67 36.34
CA GLN A 413 6.13 10.48 37.02
C GLN A 413 5.76 10.59 38.51
N ASN A 414 4.72 9.86 38.94
CA ASN A 414 4.42 9.44 40.34
C ASN A 414 2.91 9.19 40.66
N LYS A 415 2.02 9.03 39.67
CA LYS A 415 0.63 8.56 39.95
C LYS A 415 0.25 7.19 39.36
N ALA A 416 1.15 6.51 38.65
CA ALA A 416 0.87 5.17 38.10
C ALA A 416 1.46 4.00 38.92
N GLN A 417 2.46 4.24 39.78
CA GLN A 417 3.14 3.15 40.51
C GLN A 417 2.47 2.76 41.85
N GLY A 418 1.54 3.56 42.38
CA GLY A 418 0.89 3.27 43.67
C GLY A 418 -0.47 2.55 43.62
N ARG A 419 -1.15 2.51 42.46
CA ARG A 419 -2.51 1.92 42.36
C ARG A 419 -2.54 0.44 41.95
N ASN A 420 -1.52 -0.04 41.22
CA ASN A 420 -1.50 -1.44 40.77
C ASN A 420 -0.99 -2.43 41.83
N GLN A 421 -0.23 -1.98 42.84
CA GLN A 421 0.22 -2.86 43.92
C GLN A 421 -0.89 -3.17 44.94
N ARG A 422 -1.87 -2.28 45.16
CA ARG A 422 -3.00 -2.54 46.08
C ARG A 422 -4.04 -3.50 45.50
N PHE A 423 -4.20 -3.54 44.18
CA PHE A 423 -5.13 -4.47 43.53
C PHE A 423 -4.56 -5.89 43.46
N LEU A 424 -3.25 -6.05 43.30
CA LEU A 424 -2.59 -7.36 43.32
C LEU A 424 -2.51 -7.98 44.72
N ALA A 425 -2.55 -7.17 45.78
CA ALA A 425 -2.55 -7.64 47.17
C ALA A 425 -3.93 -8.09 47.69
N THR A 426 -5.00 -7.91 46.90
CA THR A 426 -6.38 -8.25 47.28
C THR A 426 -6.97 -9.41 46.47
N LEU A 427 -6.18 -10.02 45.58
CA LEU A 427 -6.57 -11.25 44.90
C LEU A 427 -6.33 -12.45 45.85
N PRO A 428 -7.33 -13.31 46.10
CA PRO A 428 -7.11 -14.54 46.84
C PRO A 428 -6.06 -15.38 46.12
N GLY A 429 -5.02 -15.78 46.85
CA GLY A 429 -3.85 -16.47 46.31
C GLY A 429 -4.24 -17.80 45.67
N PHE A 430 -4.21 -17.87 44.35
CA PHE A 430 -4.17 -19.14 43.64
C PHE A 430 -2.78 -19.75 43.85
N SER A 431 -2.73 -20.77 44.70
CA SER A 431 -1.56 -21.62 44.89
C SER A 431 -1.23 -22.37 43.59
N PRO A 432 0.03 -22.36 43.11
CA PRO A 432 0.41 -23.18 41.97
C PRO A 432 0.40 -24.65 42.37
N TYR A 433 -0.44 -25.41 41.66
CA TYR A 433 -0.55 -26.87 41.72
C TYR A 433 0.82 -27.55 41.74
N ARG A 434 1.09 -28.34 42.79
CA ARG A 434 2.17 -29.33 42.82
C ARG A 434 1.60 -30.69 42.41
N GLN A 435 2.28 -31.30 41.42
CA GLN A 435 2.52 -32.73 41.18
C GLN A 435 1.34 -33.73 41.18
N SER A 436 1.17 -34.40 40.05
CA SER A 436 1.34 -35.87 39.95
C SER A 436 1.05 -36.34 38.51
N GLY A 437 2.10 -36.62 37.73
CA GLY A 437 1.97 -37.45 36.53
C GLY A 437 2.20 -38.92 36.91
N PRO A 438 1.45 -39.89 36.37
CA PRO A 438 1.71 -41.30 36.63
C PRO A 438 2.94 -41.79 35.85
N ALA A 439 3.64 -42.74 36.45
CA ALA A 439 4.86 -43.39 35.95
C ALA A 439 4.57 -44.37 34.80
N GLU A 440 5.63 -44.66 34.04
CA GLU A 440 5.73 -45.59 32.91
C GLU A 440 5.03 -46.94 33.12
N ILE A 441 4.34 -47.41 32.07
CA ILE A 441 4.45 -48.77 31.50
C ILE A 441 4.45 -48.63 29.98
#